data_AF-A0A0P6XFF9-F1
#
_entry.id   AF-A0A0P6XFF9-F1
#
_cell.length_a   1.000
_cell.length_b   1.000
_cell.length_c   1.000
_cell.angle_alpha   90.00
_cell.angle_beta   90.00
_cell.angle_gamma   90.00
#
_symmetry.space_group_name_H-M   'P 1'
#
loop_
_entity.id
_entity.type
_entity.pdbx_description
1 polymer ?
#
loop_
_entity_poly.entity_id
_entity_poly.type
_entity_poly.pdbx_seq_one_letter_code
_entity_poly.pdbx_strand_id
1 'polypeptide(L)'
;MGSPGGHVLSGKLTLTAEARTFLEELGFGPVKKDDVWVEALTHGSTGDPRDYQRLEFLGDRVLGLVIADWLHERESHAEGKLSQRLNALVSRQMCASVARRIGLPDHIRLGSQARADGGADSDNILGDVMEALLGAGFVEHGFDAMRVLVRKLWSHAVKGEVGQSKHPKSALQEWAAGSGRRMPEYTLVDRQGPDHAARFTVEVSVKGVGAAQATASSKGEAEKQAAKEFMEKFA
;
A
#
# COMPACT_ATOMS: atom_id res chain seq x y z
N MET A 1 -12.78 -49.80 18.43
CA MET A 1 -12.15 -49.38 17.18
C MET A 1 -11.86 -47.88 17.29
N GLY A 2 -10.66 -47.53 17.74
CA GLY A 2 -10.22 -46.14 17.85
C GLY A 2 -9.37 -45.80 16.64
N SER A 3 -9.73 -44.74 15.92
CA SER A 3 -8.97 -44.23 14.78
C SER A 3 -7.61 -43.69 15.25
N PRO A 4 -6.47 -44.09 14.65
CA PRO A 4 -5.23 -43.34 14.77
C PRO A 4 -5.41 -42.06 13.94
N GLY A 5 -5.11 -40.87 14.45
CA GLY A 5 -3.76 -40.44 14.79
C GLY A 5 -3.44 -39.30 13.83
N GLY A 6 -3.24 -38.10 14.39
CA GLY A 6 -3.29 -36.82 13.67
C GLY A 6 -2.42 -36.73 12.42
N HIS A 7 -2.89 -35.93 11.45
CA HIS A 7 -2.06 -35.46 10.35
C HIS A 7 -0.91 -34.63 10.90
N VAL A 8 0.24 -35.28 11.09
CA VAL A 8 1.53 -34.64 11.19
C VAL A 8 1.87 -34.09 9.81
N LEU A 9 1.45 -32.86 9.53
CA LEU A 9 2.05 -32.04 8.47
C LEU A 9 2.84 -30.93 9.15
N SER A 10 4.02 -31.27 9.66
CA SER A 10 4.98 -30.29 10.14
C SER A 10 6.38 -30.72 9.73
N GLY A 11 6.61 -30.80 8.42
CA GLY A 11 7.95 -30.49 7.93
C GLY A 11 8.24 -29.05 8.33
N LYS A 12 9.36 -28.79 9.03
CA LYS A 12 9.76 -27.43 9.38
C LYS A 12 9.78 -26.58 8.09
N LEU A 13 8.88 -25.60 8.01
CA LEU A 13 8.95 -24.58 6.97
C LEU A 13 10.31 -23.89 7.14
N THR A 14 11.15 -24.02 6.12
CA THR A 14 12.52 -23.52 6.14
C THR A 14 12.59 -22.32 5.22
N LEU A 15 13.11 -21.22 5.73
CA LEU A 15 13.34 -20.01 4.94
C LEU A 15 14.53 -20.26 4.02
N THR A 16 14.45 -19.83 2.76
CA THR A 16 15.61 -19.97 1.86
C THR A 16 16.75 -19.08 2.35
N ALA A 17 18.00 -19.45 2.01
CA ALA A 17 19.16 -18.67 2.41
C ALA A 17 19.08 -17.25 1.84
N GLU A 18 18.60 -17.10 0.60
CA GLU A 18 18.43 -15.82 -0.07
C GLU A 18 17.39 -14.95 0.64
N ALA A 19 16.24 -15.50 1.01
CA ALA A 19 15.20 -14.77 1.73
C ALA A 19 15.65 -14.37 3.14
N ARG A 20 16.43 -15.23 3.83
CA ARG A 20 17.03 -14.90 5.12
C ARG A 20 17.97 -13.71 5.00
N THR A 21 18.93 -13.78 4.09
CA THR A 21 19.89 -12.69 3.85
C THR A 21 19.18 -11.39 3.53
N PHE A 22 18.19 -11.44 2.63
CA PHE A 22 17.35 -10.29 2.28
C PHE A 22 16.70 -9.63 3.52
N LEU A 23 16.05 -10.41 4.38
CA LEU A 23 15.40 -9.88 5.59
C LEU A 23 16.41 -9.26 6.56
N GLU A 24 17.53 -9.96 6.78
CA GLU A 24 18.58 -9.53 7.71
C GLU A 24 19.26 -8.24 7.24
N GLU A 25 19.59 -8.12 5.95
CA GLU A 25 20.21 -6.93 5.35
C GLU A 25 19.28 -5.70 5.38
N LEU A 26 17.97 -5.91 5.19
CA LEU A 26 16.99 -4.82 5.30
C LEU A 26 16.85 -4.30 6.74
N GLY A 27 17.17 -5.14 7.73
CA GLY A 27 17.12 -4.82 9.14
C GLY A 27 15.89 -5.35 9.86
N PHE A 28 15.26 -6.41 9.35
CA PHE A 28 14.22 -7.13 10.09
C PHE A 28 14.75 -7.85 11.34
N GLY A 29 16.07 -7.93 11.50
CA GLY A 29 16.76 -8.56 12.62
C GLY A 29 17.29 -9.94 12.24
N PRO A 30 18.15 -10.57 13.07
CA PRO A 30 18.52 -11.96 12.82
C PRO A 30 17.26 -12.82 12.90
N VAL A 31 17.02 -13.64 11.87
CA VAL A 31 15.84 -14.51 11.84
C VAL A 31 15.99 -15.64 12.87
N LYS A 32 15.18 -15.60 13.93
CA LYS A 32 15.13 -16.56 15.04
C LYS A 32 14.27 -17.77 14.70
N LYS A 33 13.15 -17.58 14.02
CA LYS A 33 12.21 -18.67 13.67
C LYS A 33 11.75 -18.57 12.22
N ASP A 34 12.16 -19.53 11.40
CA ASP A 34 11.83 -19.54 9.96
C ASP A 34 10.32 -19.57 9.68
N ASP A 35 9.52 -20.20 10.54
CA ASP A 35 8.11 -20.47 10.25
C ASP A 35 7.27 -19.19 10.11
N VAL A 36 7.51 -18.18 10.94
CA VAL A 36 6.77 -16.90 10.87
C VAL A 36 7.12 -16.11 9.61
N TRP A 37 8.38 -16.16 9.17
CA TRP A 37 8.84 -15.46 7.96
C TRP A 37 8.41 -16.18 6.70
N VAL A 38 8.39 -17.52 6.71
CA VAL A 38 7.84 -18.30 5.60
C VAL A 38 6.33 -18.05 5.49
N GLU A 39 5.59 -18.01 6.60
CA GLU A 39 4.17 -17.65 6.61
C GLU A 39 3.95 -16.25 6.00
N ALA A 40 4.72 -15.25 6.44
CA ALA A 40 4.62 -13.88 5.92
C ALA A 40 4.89 -13.77 4.41
N LEU A 41 5.78 -14.60 3.87
CA LEU A 41 6.11 -14.62 2.44
C LEU A 41 5.20 -15.53 1.61
N THR A 42 4.21 -16.20 2.21
CA THR A 42 3.38 -17.20 1.53
C THR A 42 2.00 -16.65 1.23
N HIS A 43 1.68 -16.51 -0.05
CA HIS A 43 0.35 -16.14 -0.52
C HIS A 43 -0.56 -17.37 -0.60
N GLY A 44 -1.85 -17.22 -0.25
CA GLY A 44 -2.82 -18.33 -0.19
C GLY A 44 -3.00 -19.13 -1.48
N SER A 45 -2.55 -18.61 -2.64
CA SER A 45 -2.54 -19.37 -3.90
C SER A 45 -1.60 -20.57 -3.91
N THR A 46 -0.66 -20.70 -2.96
CA THR A 46 0.15 -21.92 -2.83
C THR A 46 -0.68 -23.11 -2.35
N GLY A 47 -1.83 -22.87 -1.70
CA GLY A 47 -2.61 -23.89 -1.01
C GLY A 47 -1.99 -24.32 0.32
N ASP A 48 -0.95 -23.63 0.80
CA ASP A 48 -0.38 -23.86 2.13
C ASP A 48 -1.40 -23.49 3.22
N PRO A 49 -1.50 -24.26 4.32
CA PRO A 49 -2.47 -24.00 5.39
C PRO A 49 -2.13 -22.77 6.25
N ARG A 50 -0.90 -22.25 6.13
CA ARG A 50 -0.44 -21.01 6.78
C ARG A 50 -0.01 -20.05 5.68
N ASP A 51 -0.73 -18.95 5.56
CA ASP A 51 -0.45 -17.84 4.65
C ASP A 51 -0.30 -16.52 5.43
N TYR A 52 0.02 -15.47 4.71
CA TYR A 52 0.37 -14.18 5.31
C TYR A 52 -0.79 -13.47 6.03
N GLN A 53 -2.05 -13.86 5.84
CA GLN A 53 -3.23 -13.02 6.14
C GLN A 53 -3.33 -12.59 7.61
N ARG A 54 -2.97 -13.48 8.54
CA ARG A 54 -2.98 -13.16 9.98
C ARG A 54 -1.87 -12.20 10.37
N LEU A 55 -0.72 -12.30 9.71
CA LEU A 55 0.42 -11.42 9.92
C LEU A 55 0.19 -10.06 9.25
N GLU A 56 -0.42 -10.03 8.07
CA GLU A 56 -0.90 -8.81 7.39
C GLU A 56 -1.80 -8.01 8.34
N PHE A 57 -2.85 -8.65 8.88
CA PHE A 57 -3.76 -8.01 9.84
C PHE A 57 -3.00 -7.34 10.99
N LEU A 58 -2.00 -8.01 11.57
CA LEU A 58 -1.21 -7.46 12.66
C LEU A 58 -0.28 -6.33 12.18
N GLY A 59 0.39 -6.55 11.06
CA GLY A 59 1.38 -5.66 10.48
C GLY A 59 0.80 -4.33 10.03
N ASP A 60 -0.42 -4.30 9.49
CA ASP A 60 -1.14 -3.07 9.17
C ASP A 60 -1.29 -2.17 10.41
N ARG A 61 -1.67 -2.73 11.57
CA ARG A 61 -1.79 -1.93 12.81
C ARG A 61 -0.43 -1.47 13.33
N VAL A 62 0.61 -2.29 13.19
CA VAL A 62 1.99 -1.89 13.53
C VAL A 62 2.43 -0.71 12.67
N LEU A 63 2.26 -0.81 11.35
CA LEU A 63 2.57 0.25 10.39
C LEU A 63 1.78 1.52 10.72
N GLY A 64 0.45 1.38 10.88
CA GLY A 64 -0.46 2.47 11.23
C GLY A 64 -0.02 3.24 12.47
N LEU A 65 0.29 2.53 13.56
CA LEU A 65 0.75 3.17 14.79
C LEU A 65 2.08 3.89 14.62
N VAL A 66 3.07 3.27 13.95
CA VAL A 66 4.37 3.90 13.72
C VAL A 66 4.25 5.17 12.88
N ILE A 67 3.44 5.15 11.82
CA ILE A 67 3.25 6.32 10.96
C ILE A 67 2.46 7.41 11.69
N ALA A 68 1.41 7.06 12.44
CA ALA A 68 0.65 8.03 13.22
C ALA A 68 1.53 8.74 14.27
N ASP A 69 2.32 7.97 15.02
CA ASP A 69 3.33 8.47 15.97
C ASP A 69 4.34 9.39 15.26
N TRP A 70 4.86 8.98 14.10
CA TRP A 70 5.83 9.78 13.36
C TRP A 70 5.27 11.10 12.84
N LEU A 71 4.04 11.10 12.33
CA LEU A 71 3.37 12.31 11.87
C LEU A 71 3.09 13.25 13.05
N HIS A 72 2.61 12.72 14.18
CA HIS A 72 2.37 13.49 15.40
C HIS A 72 3.64 14.16 15.93
N GLU A 73 4.78 13.46 15.93
CA GLU A 73 6.07 14.02 16.38
C GLU A 73 6.58 15.15 15.48
N ARG A 74 6.32 15.09 14.17
CA ARG A 74 6.94 15.98 13.18
C ARG A 74 6.09 17.15 12.73
N GLU A 75 4.78 17.02 12.82
CA GLU A 75 3.86 17.92 12.15
C GLU A 75 2.87 18.52 13.13
N SER A 76 2.70 19.84 13.08
CA SER A 76 1.70 20.57 13.86
C SER A 76 0.38 20.76 13.10
N HIS A 77 0.06 19.83 12.20
CA HIS A 77 -1.17 19.89 11.40
C HIS A 77 -2.40 19.51 12.23
N ALA A 78 -3.58 19.99 11.81
CA ALA A 78 -4.85 19.56 12.39
C ALA A 78 -5.11 18.06 12.11
N GLU A 79 -5.88 17.41 12.98
CA GLU A 79 -6.20 15.98 12.95
C GLU A 79 -6.66 15.48 11.57
N GLY A 80 -7.60 16.17 10.92
CA GLY A 80 -8.05 15.78 9.57
C GLY A 80 -6.93 15.70 8.52
N LYS A 81 -5.92 16.57 8.58
CA LYS A 81 -4.77 16.55 7.66
C LYS A 81 -3.77 15.46 8.02
N LEU A 82 -3.58 15.19 9.32
CA LEU A 82 -2.78 14.04 9.79
C LEU A 82 -3.41 12.72 9.34
N SER A 83 -4.73 12.58 9.48
CA SER A 83 -5.50 11.41 9.04
C SER A 83 -5.40 11.18 7.52
N GLN A 84 -5.44 12.24 6.71
CA GLN A 84 -5.22 12.12 5.26
C GLN A 84 -3.79 11.65 4.92
N ARG A 85 -2.78 12.20 5.59
CA ARG A 85 -1.38 11.79 5.39
C ARG A 85 -1.14 10.36 5.84
N LEU A 86 -1.69 9.96 6.99
CA LEU A 86 -1.65 8.59 7.49
C LEU A 86 -2.20 7.63 6.44
N ASN A 87 -3.43 7.86 5.98
CA ASN A 87 -4.09 7.00 4.98
C ASN A 87 -3.28 6.88 3.69
N ALA A 88 -2.62 7.95 3.24
CA ALA A 88 -1.77 7.90 2.06
C ALA A 88 -0.50 7.06 2.30
N LEU A 89 0.13 7.22 3.46
CA LEU A 89 1.39 6.57 3.81
C LEU A 89 1.22 5.09 4.15
N VAL A 90 0.06 4.67 4.64
CA VAL A 90 -0.25 3.26 4.93
C VAL A 90 -1.14 2.63 3.86
N SER A 91 -1.35 3.32 2.73
CA SER A 91 -2.13 2.76 1.63
C SER A 91 -1.43 1.54 1.03
N ARG A 92 -2.22 0.60 0.52
CA ARG A 92 -1.74 -0.54 -0.27
C ARG A 92 -0.75 -0.12 -1.35
N GLN A 93 -1.03 0.97 -2.08
CA GLN A 93 -0.15 1.47 -3.13
C GLN A 93 1.21 1.91 -2.57
N MET A 94 1.24 2.52 -1.39
CA MET A 94 2.49 2.87 -0.72
C MET A 94 3.23 1.61 -0.26
N CYS A 95 2.54 0.65 0.38
CA CYS A 95 3.13 -0.62 0.80
C CYS A 95 3.72 -1.38 -0.39
N ALA A 96 2.98 -1.49 -1.51
CA ALA A 96 3.45 -2.11 -2.74
C ALA A 96 4.63 -1.35 -3.38
N SER A 97 4.63 -0.01 -3.33
CA SER A 97 5.77 0.79 -3.80
C SER A 97 7.04 0.52 -2.98
N VAL A 98 6.90 0.45 -1.64
CA VAL A 98 8.01 0.10 -0.76
C VAL A 98 8.49 -1.33 -1.03
N ALA A 99 7.57 -2.29 -1.15
CA ALA A 99 7.85 -3.69 -1.47
C ALA A 99 8.71 -3.83 -2.74
N ARG A 100 8.33 -3.16 -3.84
CA ARG A 100 9.11 -3.16 -5.08
C ARG A 100 10.49 -2.56 -4.88
N ARG A 101 10.59 -1.42 -4.19
CA ARG A 101 11.85 -0.72 -3.98
C ARG A 101 12.86 -1.56 -3.19
N ILE A 102 12.39 -2.36 -2.25
CA ILE A 102 13.27 -3.23 -1.46
C ILE A 102 13.61 -4.55 -2.17
N GLY A 103 12.94 -4.91 -3.26
CA GLY A 103 13.13 -6.19 -3.95
C GLY A 103 12.27 -7.34 -3.40
N LEU A 104 11.19 -7.05 -2.67
CA LEU A 104 10.30 -8.05 -2.10
C LEU A 104 9.66 -9.04 -3.11
N PRO A 105 9.28 -8.66 -4.34
CA PRO A 105 8.62 -9.57 -5.29
C PRO A 105 9.34 -10.91 -5.49
N ASP A 106 10.68 -10.89 -5.48
CA ASP A 106 11.52 -12.07 -5.75
C ASP A 106 11.48 -13.12 -4.62
N HIS A 107 11.00 -12.71 -3.45
CA HIS A 107 10.94 -13.56 -2.25
C HIS A 107 9.54 -14.11 -1.96
N ILE A 108 8.51 -13.67 -2.69
CA ILE A 108 7.13 -14.09 -2.46
C ILE A 108 6.87 -15.48 -3.03
N ARG A 109 6.30 -16.34 -2.19
CA ARG A 109 5.85 -17.69 -2.54
C ARG A 109 4.44 -17.60 -3.10
N LEU A 110 4.34 -17.83 -4.40
CA LEU A 110 3.09 -17.85 -5.18
C LEU A 110 2.88 -19.23 -5.79
N GLY A 111 1.63 -19.69 -5.84
CA GLY A 111 1.23 -20.82 -6.67
C GLY A 111 1.48 -20.56 -8.16
N SER A 112 1.63 -21.62 -8.95
CA SER A 112 2.01 -21.54 -10.37
C SER A 112 1.06 -20.67 -11.19
N GLN A 113 -0.25 -20.83 -11.00
CA GLN A 113 -1.28 -20.05 -11.70
C GLN A 113 -1.19 -18.55 -11.35
N ALA A 114 -1.14 -18.21 -10.07
CA ALA A 114 -1.04 -16.83 -9.62
C ALA A 114 0.25 -16.15 -10.12
N ARG A 115 1.35 -16.89 -10.22
CA ARG A 115 2.59 -16.39 -10.81
C ARG A 115 2.43 -16.10 -12.31
N ALA A 116 1.78 -17.00 -13.05
CA ALA A 116 1.50 -16.82 -14.48
C ALA A 116 0.58 -15.62 -14.75
N ASP A 117 -0.37 -15.36 -13.85
CA ASP A 117 -1.31 -14.23 -13.95
C ASP A 117 -0.72 -12.89 -13.50
N GLY A 118 0.61 -12.82 -13.28
CA GLY A 118 1.31 -11.59 -12.92
C GLY A 118 1.23 -11.23 -11.43
N GLY A 119 0.88 -12.18 -10.56
CA GLY A 119 0.73 -11.94 -9.12
C GLY A 119 1.99 -11.42 -8.43
N ALA A 120 3.18 -11.68 -8.99
CA ALA A 120 4.45 -11.16 -8.46
C ALA A 120 4.53 -9.62 -8.50
N ASP A 121 3.79 -8.98 -9.42
CA ASP A 121 3.80 -7.51 -9.59
C ASP A 121 2.47 -6.86 -9.20
N SER A 122 1.57 -7.62 -8.54
CA SER A 122 0.27 -7.15 -8.07
C SER A 122 0.39 -6.26 -6.85
N ASP A 123 -0.16 -5.04 -6.92
CA ASP A 123 -0.21 -4.11 -5.78
C ASP A 123 -0.94 -4.71 -4.56
N ASN A 124 -1.94 -5.58 -4.79
CA ASN A 124 -2.64 -6.26 -3.70
C ASN A 124 -1.69 -7.20 -2.96
N ILE A 125 -1.04 -8.11 -3.67
CA ILE A 125 -0.14 -9.10 -3.06
C ILE A 125 1.06 -8.41 -2.41
N LEU A 126 1.66 -7.45 -3.10
CA LEU A 126 2.84 -6.75 -2.60
C LEU A 126 2.55 -5.91 -1.37
N GLY A 127 1.38 -5.24 -1.32
CA GLY A 127 0.96 -4.49 -0.15
C GLY A 127 0.74 -5.39 1.05
N ASP A 128 -0.07 -6.43 0.88
CA ASP A 128 -0.45 -7.33 1.97
C ASP A 128 0.79 -8.10 2.51
N VAL A 129 1.69 -8.57 1.64
CA VAL A 129 2.92 -9.27 2.06
C VAL A 129 3.91 -8.32 2.75
N MET A 130 3.98 -7.05 2.33
CA MET A 130 4.80 -6.06 3.03
C MET A 130 4.30 -5.84 4.46
N GLU A 131 2.99 -5.72 4.65
CA GLU A 131 2.38 -5.65 5.99
C GLU A 131 2.65 -6.92 6.79
N ALA A 132 2.52 -8.10 6.17
CA ALA A 132 2.81 -9.37 6.83
C ALA A 132 4.26 -9.49 7.31
N LEU A 133 5.24 -8.96 6.56
CA LEU A 133 6.64 -8.90 7.03
C LEU A 133 6.78 -8.00 8.27
N LEU A 134 6.07 -6.88 8.33
CA LEU A 134 6.04 -6.03 9.53
C LEU A 134 5.38 -6.77 10.70
N GLY A 135 4.34 -7.55 10.44
CA GLY A 135 3.69 -8.43 11.41
C GLY A 135 4.64 -9.49 11.97
N ALA A 136 5.38 -10.18 11.09
CA ALA A 136 6.38 -11.18 11.49
C ALA A 136 7.51 -10.55 12.31
N GLY A 137 8.04 -9.41 11.86
CA GLY A 137 9.05 -8.67 12.59
C GLY A 137 8.57 -8.20 13.96
N PHE A 138 7.32 -7.77 14.08
CA PHE A 138 6.72 -7.45 15.38
C PHE A 138 6.62 -8.67 16.29
N VAL A 139 6.16 -9.82 15.78
CA VAL A 139 6.07 -11.07 16.56
C VAL A 139 7.43 -11.48 17.10
N GLU A 140 8.50 -11.29 16.32
CA GLU A 140 9.83 -11.80 16.67
C GLU A 140 10.72 -10.79 17.43
N HIS A 141 10.55 -9.49 17.18
CA HIS A 141 11.42 -8.43 17.68
C HIS A 141 10.69 -7.30 18.41
N GLY A 142 9.35 -7.28 18.41
CA GLY A 142 8.55 -6.30 19.11
C GLY A 142 8.43 -4.94 18.41
N PHE A 143 7.67 -4.04 19.03
CA PHE A 143 7.30 -2.76 18.44
C PHE A 143 8.47 -1.82 18.20
N ASP A 144 9.40 -1.68 19.15
CA ASP A 144 10.50 -0.72 19.03
C ASP A 144 11.43 -1.01 17.85
N ALA A 145 11.70 -2.29 17.59
CA ALA A 145 12.46 -2.73 16.43
C ALA A 145 11.73 -2.36 15.11
N MET A 146 10.42 -2.65 15.05
CA MET A 146 9.61 -2.30 13.88
C MET A 146 9.45 -0.79 13.69
N ARG A 147 9.37 -0.01 14.78
CA ARG A 147 9.32 1.46 14.73
C ARG A 147 10.56 2.02 14.03
N VAL A 148 11.75 1.52 14.36
CA VAL A 148 13.00 1.92 13.71
C VAL A 148 13.00 1.52 12.24
N LEU A 149 12.63 0.27 11.93
CA LEU A 149 12.66 -0.25 10.57
C LEU A 149 11.65 0.46 9.65
N VAL A 150 10.40 0.60 10.08
CA VAL A 150 9.37 1.34 9.33
C VAL A 150 9.83 2.76 9.07
N ARG A 151 10.41 3.46 10.06
CA ARG A 151 10.96 4.81 9.83
C ARG A 151 12.08 4.84 8.79
N LYS A 152 12.95 3.83 8.74
CA LYS A 152 13.97 3.70 7.69
C LYS A 152 13.30 3.51 6.31
N LEU A 153 12.42 2.53 6.20
CA LEU A 153 11.77 2.15 4.93
C LEU A 153 10.81 3.23 4.40
N TRP A 154 10.06 3.93 5.25
CA TRP A 154 9.11 4.97 4.85
C TRP A 154 9.72 6.38 4.76
N SER A 155 11.00 6.55 5.07
CA SER A 155 11.67 7.85 5.12
C SER A 155 11.49 8.70 3.87
N HIS A 156 11.67 8.13 2.68
CA HIS A 156 11.50 8.82 1.41
C HIS A 156 10.04 9.28 1.18
N ALA A 157 9.06 8.48 1.62
CA ALA A 157 7.64 8.83 1.49
C ALA A 157 7.22 9.93 2.48
N VAL A 158 7.65 9.82 3.75
CA VAL A 158 7.30 10.79 4.79
C VAL A 158 7.99 12.15 4.57
N LYS A 159 9.24 12.15 4.10
CA LYS A 159 9.99 13.37 3.75
C LYS A 159 9.49 14.04 2.47
N GLY A 160 8.61 13.39 1.71
CA GLY A 160 8.01 13.95 0.48
C GLY A 160 8.88 13.80 -0.77
N GLU A 161 9.89 12.94 -0.76
CA GLU A 161 10.69 12.59 -1.93
C GLU A 161 9.92 11.63 -2.86
N VAL A 162 9.03 10.78 -2.31
CA VAL A 162 7.89 10.26 -3.10
C VAL A 162 6.87 11.39 -3.05
N GLY A 163 6.61 11.98 -4.21
CA GLY A 163 5.89 13.23 -4.35
C GLY A 163 4.78 13.42 -3.34
N GLN A 164 4.68 14.67 -2.87
CA GLN A 164 3.43 15.23 -2.37
C GLN A 164 2.34 15.12 -3.46
N SER A 165 1.92 13.92 -3.80
CA SER A 165 0.67 13.69 -4.49
C SER A 165 -0.40 13.91 -3.43
N LYS A 166 -0.59 15.18 -3.02
CA LYS A 166 -1.90 15.59 -2.52
C LYS A 166 -2.87 15.04 -3.54
N HIS A 167 -3.79 14.19 -3.08
CA HIS A 167 -4.80 13.62 -3.96
C HIS A 167 -5.34 14.75 -4.86
N PRO A 168 -5.22 14.68 -6.20
CA PRO A 168 -5.42 15.84 -7.07
C PRO A 168 -6.71 16.62 -6.82
N LYS A 169 -7.79 15.94 -6.39
CA LYS A 169 -9.03 16.59 -5.93
C LYS A 169 -8.84 17.47 -4.70
N SER A 170 -8.17 16.96 -3.67
CA SER A 170 -7.88 17.68 -2.44
C SER A 170 -6.91 18.84 -2.70
N ALA A 171 -5.89 18.62 -3.55
CA ALA A 171 -4.99 19.67 -4.00
C ALA A 171 -5.75 20.82 -4.69
N LEU A 172 -6.67 20.48 -5.59
CA LEU A 172 -7.49 21.44 -6.30
C LEU A 172 -8.50 22.15 -5.39
N GLN A 173 -9.11 21.44 -4.45
CA GLN A 173 -10.00 22.04 -3.44
C GLN A 173 -9.26 23.04 -2.55
N GLU A 174 -8.08 22.68 -2.05
CA GLU A 174 -7.25 23.58 -1.24
C GLU A 174 -6.80 24.79 -2.03
N TRP A 175 -6.35 24.61 -3.28
CA TRP A 175 -5.98 25.71 -4.16
C TRP A 175 -7.16 26.65 -4.44
N ALA A 176 -8.35 26.11 -4.70
CA ALA A 176 -9.55 26.89 -4.92
C ALA A 176 -9.93 27.70 -3.66
N ALA A 177 -9.94 27.05 -2.49
CA ALA A 177 -10.22 27.70 -1.21
C ALA A 177 -9.18 28.79 -0.87
N GLY A 178 -7.88 28.50 -1.03
CA GLY A 178 -6.79 29.44 -0.79
C GLY A 178 -6.80 30.63 -1.74
N SER A 179 -7.36 30.47 -2.94
CA SER A 179 -7.53 31.54 -3.92
C SER A 179 -8.86 32.30 -3.77
N GLY A 180 -9.65 32.03 -2.73
CA GLY A 180 -10.98 32.64 -2.53
C GLY A 180 -12.00 32.26 -3.60
N ARG A 181 -11.81 31.12 -4.28
CA ARG A 181 -12.65 30.64 -5.38
C ARG A 181 -13.70 29.65 -4.88
N ARG A 182 -14.74 29.45 -5.69
CA ARG A 182 -15.72 28.39 -5.43
C ARG A 182 -15.08 27.02 -5.53
N MET A 183 -15.67 26.04 -4.83
CA MET A 183 -15.19 24.66 -4.89
C MET A 183 -15.26 24.11 -6.32
N PRO A 184 -14.35 23.19 -6.70
CA PRO A 184 -14.37 22.55 -8.00
C PRO A 184 -15.63 21.69 -8.20
N GLU A 185 -16.23 21.78 -9.39
CA GLU A 185 -17.40 21.02 -9.79
C GLU A 185 -16.98 19.92 -10.78
N TYR A 186 -17.40 18.68 -10.52
CA TYR A 186 -17.10 17.51 -11.35
C TYR A 186 -18.35 17.03 -12.08
N THR A 187 -18.26 16.88 -13.39
CA THR A 187 -19.37 16.44 -14.25
C THR A 187 -18.94 15.25 -15.09
N LEU A 188 -19.73 14.17 -15.09
CA LEU A 188 -19.52 13.06 -16.03
C LEU A 188 -20.00 13.52 -17.41
N VAL A 189 -19.07 13.62 -18.36
CA VAL A 189 -19.32 14.10 -19.73
C VAL A 189 -19.71 12.94 -20.63
N ASP A 190 -19.04 11.80 -20.47
CA ASP A 190 -19.24 10.65 -21.34
C ASP A 190 -18.96 9.33 -20.62
N ARG A 191 -19.61 8.27 -21.09
CA ARG A 191 -19.37 6.89 -20.69
C ARG A 191 -19.46 5.99 -21.90
N GLN A 192 -18.35 5.37 -22.28
CA GLN A 192 -18.27 4.48 -23.43
C GLN A 192 -17.85 3.06 -23.05
N GLY A 193 -18.23 2.09 -23.87
CA GLY A 193 -17.83 0.68 -23.73
C GLY A 193 -18.76 -0.15 -22.82
N PRO A 194 -18.67 -1.49 -22.91
CA PRO A 194 -19.44 -2.41 -22.07
C PRO A 194 -18.95 -2.34 -20.61
N ASP A 195 -19.75 -2.80 -19.65
CA ASP A 195 -19.46 -2.63 -18.21
C ASP A 195 -18.05 -3.11 -17.80
N HIS A 196 -17.56 -4.20 -18.38
CA HIS A 196 -16.24 -4.77 -18.11
C HIS A 196 -15.07 -4.04 -18.80
N ALA A 197 -15.34 -3.07 -19.67
CA ALA A 197 -14.37 -2.24 -20.36
C ALA A 197 -14.82 -0.77 -20.45
N ALA A 198 -15.60 -0.32 -19.47
CA ALA A 198 -16.18 1.01 -19.46
C ALA A 198 -15.08 2.08 -19.31
N ARG A 199 -15.19 3.14 -20.10
CA ARG A 199 -14.37 4.35 -20.02
C ARG A 199 -15.26 5.52 -19.62
N PHE A 200 -14.85 6.25 -18.60
CA PHE A 200 -15.57 7.39 -18.05
C PHE A 200 -14.78 8.66 -18.34
N THR A 201 -15.40 9.63 -19.00
CA THR A 201 -14.82 10.95 -19.23
C THR A 201 -15.46 11.92 -18.26
N VAL A 202 -14.63 12.57 -17.45
CA VAL A 202 -15.07 13.53 -16.44
C VAL A 202 -14.43 14.88 -16.70
N GLU A 203 -15.22 15.93 -16.60
CA GLU A 203 -14.77 17.30 -16.53
C GLU A 203 -14.70 17.78 -15.08
N VAL A 204 -13.65 18.51 -14.75
CA VAL A 204 -13.60 19.36 -13.56
C VAL A 204 -13.56 20.82 -13.97
N SER A 205 -14.35 21.66 -13.31
CA SER A 205 -14.35 23.11 -13.54
C SER A 205 -14.24 23.88 -12.23
N VAL A 206 -13.60 25.05 -12.29
CA VAL A 206 -13.61 26.03 -11.19
C VAL A 206 -14.13 27.33 -11.75
N LYS A 207 -15.23 27.82 -11.17
CA LYS A 207 -15.93 29.02 -11.65
C LYS A 207 -14.98 30.21 -11.72
N GLY A 208 -14.91 30.86 -12.89
CA GLY A 208 -14.06 32.02 -13.14
C GLY A 208 -12.59 31.68 -13.44
N VAL A 209 -12.26 30.40 -13.65
CA VAL A 209 -10.91 29.95 -14.00
C VAL A 209 -10.90 29.22 -15.33
N GLY A 210 -11.65 28.13 -15.43
CA GLY A 210 -11.60 27.22 -16.57
C GLY A 210 -12.16 25.85 -16.25
N ALA A 211 -11.85 24.88 -17.12
CA ALA A 211 -12.20 23.48 -16.98
C ALA A 211 -11.11 22.58 -17.60
N ALA A 212 -11.02 21.34 -17.14
CA ALA A 212 -10.17 20.30 -17.70
C ALA A 212 -10.91 18.95 -17.68
N GLN A 213 -10.59 18.06 -18.62
CA GLN A 213 -11.26 16.78 -18.78
C GLN A 213 -10.26 15.63 -18.78
N ALA A 214 -10.64 14.48 -18.24
CA ALA A 214 -9.85 13.26 -18.36
C ALA A 214 -10.74 12.03 -18.46
N THR A 215 -10.18 10.98 -19.07
CA THR A 215 -10.87 9.70 -19.30
C THR A 215 -10.13 8.55 -18.62
N ALA A 216 -10.84 7.73 -17.83
CA ALA A 216 -10.26 6.56 -17.15
C ALA A 216 -11.23 5.37 -17.09
N SER A 217 -10.75 4.22 -16.62
CA SER A 217 -11.54 2.98 -16.48
C SER A 217 -12.55 3.01 -15.33
N SER A 218 -12.51 4.04 -14.47
CA SER A 218 -13.51 4.29 -13.44
C SER A 218 -13.79 5.79 -13.32
N LYS A 219 -15.00 6.14 -12.87
CA LYS A 219 -15.37 7.54 -12.60
C LYS A 219 -14.41 8.21 -11.60
N GLY A 220 -14.00 7.47 -10.55
CA GLY A 220 -13.11 8.00 -9.52
C GLY A 220 -11.72 8.37 -10.05
N GLU A 221 -11.11 7.51 -10.86
CA GLU A 221 -9.82 7.79 -11.51
C GLU A 221 -9.94 8.89 -12.57
N ALA A 222 -11.05 8.95 -13.31
CA ALA A 222 -11.29 10.02 -14.28
C ALA A 222 -11.37 11.39 -13.59
N GLU A 223 -12.10 11.50 -12.47
CA GLU A 223 -12.16 12.72 -11.67
C GLU A 223 -10.78 13.11 -11.11
N LYS A 224 -9.98 12.13 -10.65
CA LYS A 224 -8.62 12.36 -10.13
C LYS A 224 -7.68 12.89 -11.21
N GLN A 225 -7.74 12.31 -12.41
CA GLN A 225 -6.90 12.74 -13.52
C GLN A 225 -7.34 14.11 -14.07
N ALA A 226 -8.65 14.37 -14.14
CA ALA A 226 -9.18 15.68 -14.53
C ALA A 226 -8.71 16.77 -13.55
N ALA A 227 -8.74 16.49 -12.24
CA ALA A 227 -8.22 17.39 -11.22
C ALA A 227 -6.71 17.66 -11.38
N LYS A 228 -5.93 16.64 -11.73
CA LYS A 228 -4.49 16.79 -12.00
C LYS A 228 -4.25 17.68 -13.22
N GLU A 229 -4.94 17.41 -14.34
CA GLU A 229 -4.83 18.22 -15.55
C GLU A 229 -5.25 19.68 -15.33
N PHE A 230 -6.29 19.90 -14.52
CA PHE A 230 -6.70 21.25 -14.16
C PHE A 230 -5.58 21.98 -13.43
N MET A 231 -5.01 21.34 -12.41
CA MET A 231 -3.92 21.93 -11.64
C MET A 231 -2.71 22.23 -12.52
N GLU A 232 -2.35 21.35 -13.47
CA GLU A 232 -1.25 21.61 -14.42
C GLU A 232 -1.52 22.77 -15.38
N LYS A 233 -2.79 23.03 -15.73
CA LYS A 233 -3.17 24.10 -16.66
C LYS A 233 -3.39 25.46 -15.98
N PHE A 234 -3.83 25.46 -14.71
CA PHE A 234 -4.39 26.66 -14.08
C PHE A 234 -3.84 27.01 -12.69
N ALA A 235 -3.07 26.13 -12.05
CA ALA A 235 -2.50 26.35 -10.71
C ALA A 235 -0.99 26.60 -10.75
#